data_AF-A0A965XN23-F1
#
_entry.id   AF-A0A965XN23-F1
#
_cell.length_a   1.000
_cell.length_b   1.000
_cell.length_c   1.000
_cell.angle_alpha   90.00
_cell.angle_beta   90.00
_cell.angle_gamma   90.00
#
_symmetry.space_group_name_H-M   'P 1'
#
loop_
_entity.id
_entity.type
_entity.pdbx_description
1 polymer ?
#
loop_
_entity_poly.entity_id
_entity_poly.type
_entity_poly.pdbx_seq_one_letter_code
_entity_poly.pdbx_strand_id
1 'polypeptide(L)'
;MKIKIALIVLLLAVCLTASGCSYLKSTWKGTRKVYKEYVNPNPSLDLEVPEDSPRAEFSRLFRPVDTQLARLYRIMNSQDRFPSDEWYGRVLEELPWLSGLMAIDSSGVVLHQEPPVTMKSLDFTSELALGDEWNDRKVRGGFKETPLGPEFFLAAPFFKDSLWQGLIVAHFDPRSLCRLSDAPDRLILFSNSTLFCGRLGAEGPDKAMQLIENRLLNADKIQGTMDVDGRVYLWLARTMGGVWFIYAMEQ
;
A
#
# COMPACT_ATOMS: atom_id res chain seq x y z
N MET A 1 36.17 -66.40 19.41
CA MET A 1 34.94 -65.91 20.10
C MET A 1 34.72 -64.40 19.95
N LYS A 2 35.75 -63.54 20.09
CA LYS A 2 35.61 -62.07 20.04
C LYS A 2 35.10 -61.48 18.72
N ILE A 3 35.45 -62.09 17.57
CA ILE A 3 35.04 -61.60 16.23
C ILE A 3 33.54 -61.81 15.96
N LYS A 4 32.95 -62.91 16.44
CA LYS A 4 31.51 -63.20 16.23
C LYS A 4 30.61 -62.26 17.04
N ILE A 5 31.05 -61.84 18.23
CA ILE A 5 30.31 -60.89 19.08
C ILE A 5 30.36 -59.48 18.47
N ALA A 6 31.52 -59.04 17.96
CA ALA A 6 31.66 -57.75 17.28
C ALA A 6 30.78 -57.65 16.03
N LEU A 7 30.66 -58.74 15.26
CA LEU A 7 29.81 -58.80 14.06
C LEU A 7 28.31 -58.72 14.39
N ILE A 8 27.87 -59.36 15.48
CA ILE A 8 26.47 -59.31 15.93
C ILE A 8 26.11 -57.91 16.46
N VAL A 9 27.00 -57.26 17.20
CA VAL A 9 26.78 -55.88 17.70
C VAL A 9 26.73 -54.87 16.54
N LEU A 10 27.59 -55.03 15.53
CA LEU A 10 27.56 -54.18 14.33
C LEU A 10 26.26 -54.37 13.53
N LEU A 11 25.77 -55.60 13.40
CA LEU A 11 24.51 -55.89 12.70
C LEU A 11 23.30 -55.30 13.43
N LEU A 12 23.28 -55.35 14.77
CA LEU A 12 22.23 -54.73 15.59
C LEU A 12 22.24 -53.20 15.48
N ALA A 13 23.42 -52.58 15.45
CA ALA A 13 23.54 -51.12 15.28
C ALA A 13 23.08 -50.65 13.89
N VAL A 14 23.30 -51.45 12.84
CA VAL A 14 22.82 -51.17 11.47
C VAL A 14 21.30 -51.33 11.38
N CYS A 15 20.70 -52.33 12.04
CA CYS A 15 19.25 -52.49 12.07
C CYS A 15 18.54 -51.36 12.83
N LEU A 16 19.13 -50.84 13.91
CA LEU A 16 18.59 -49.72 14.68
C LEU A 16 18.63 -48.38 13.91
N THR A 17 19.66 -48.17 13.08
CA THR A 17 19.80 -46.94 12.27
C THR A 17 18.93 -46.94 11.01
N ALA A 18 18.67 -48.10 10.41
CA ALA A 18 17.77 -48.24 9.26
C ALA A 18 16.29 -47.99 9.63
N SER A 19 15.89 -48.32 10.87
CA SER A 19 14.50 -48.16 11.35
C SER A 19 14.12 -46.71 11.67
N GLY A 20 15.10 -45.83 11.93
CA GLY A 20 14.85 -44.42 12.27
C GLY A 20 14.46 -43.54 11.08
N CYS A 21 14.91 -43.86 9.87
CA CYS A 21 14.70 -43.02 8.69
C CYS A 21 13.25 -43.01 8.18
N SER A 22 12.49 -44.09 8.34
CA SER A 22 11.08 -44.15 7.94
C SER A 22 10.18 -43.42 8.94
N TYR A 23 10.47 -43.56 10.24
CA TYR A 23 9.71 -42.94 11.34
C TYR A 23 9.93 -41.41 11.42
N LEU A 24 11.15 -40.93 11.15
CA LEU A 24 11.43 -39.49 11.02
C LEU A 24 10.67 -38.85 9.85
N LYS A 25 10.54 -39.55 8.71
CA LYS A 25 9.78 -39.04 7.55
C LYS A 25 8.27 -38.98 7.82
N SER A 26 7.69 -39.95 8.53
CA SER A 26 6.25 -39.93 8.84
C SER A 26 5.93 -38.87 9.90
N THR A 27 6.76 -38.77 10.94
CA THR A 27 6.63 -37.75 12.00
C THR A 27 6.81 -36.35 11.42
N TRP A 28 7.81 -36.11 10.56
CA TRP A 28 8.00 -34.83 9.87
C TRP A 28 6.80 -34.42 9.01
N LYS A 29 6.19 -35.37 8.29
CA LYS A 29 4.96 -35.10 7.52
C LYS A 29 3.78 -34.77 8.43
N GLY A 30 3.64 -35.49 9.55
CA GLY A 30 2.61 -35.22 10.55
C GLY A 30 2.76 -33.82 11.16
N THR A 31 3.95 -33.47 11.64
CA THR A 31 4.24 -32.15 12.22
C THR A 31 4.03 -31.03 11.20
N ARG A 32 4.45 -31.20 9.94
CA ARG A 32 4.20 -30.20 8.88
C ARG A 32 2.72 -30.04 8.56
N LYS A 33 1.93 -31.13 8.61
CA LYS A 33 0.48 -31.08 8.41
C LYS A 33 -0.20 -30.32 9.53
N VAL A 34 0.11 -30.65 10.79
CA VAL A 34 -0.40 -29.94 11.97
C VAL A 34 0.01 -28.46 11.96
N TYR A 35 1.26 -28.17 11.60
CA TYR A 35 1.73 -26.78 11.46
C TYR A 35 0.93 -26.01 10.39
N LYS A 36 0.67 -26.64 9.24
CA LYS A 36 -0.15 -26.05 8.16
C LYS A 36 -1.65 -26.01 8.46
N GLU A 37 -2.13 -26.66 9.51
CA GLU A 37 -3.55 -26.71 9.86
C GLU A 37 -3.86 -25.75 11.02
N TYR A 38 -2.95 -25.65 12.00
CA TYR A 38 -3.18 -24.89 13.23
C TYR A 38 -2.27 -23.68 13.43
N VAL A 39 -1.09 -23.65 12.79
CA VAL A 39 -0.11 -22.57 13.00
C VAL A 39 -0.08 -21.61 11.83
N ASN A 40 -0.14 -22.13 10.60
CA ASN A 40 -0.20 -21.35 9.36
C ASN A 40 -1.17 -22.03 8.39
N PRO A 41 -2.49 -21.96 8.65
CA PRO A 41 -3.50 -22.45 7.72
C PRO A 41 -3.27 -21.86 6.35
N ASN A 42 -3.20 -22.71 5.32
CA ASN A 42 -3.21 -22.22 3.95
C ASN A 42 -4.48 -21.37 3.77
N PRO A 43 -4.37 -20.13 3.26
CA PRO A 43 -5.54 -19.30 3.04
C PRO A 43 -6.46 -20.01 2.03
N SER A 44 -7.69 -20.29 2.44
CA SER A 44 -8.74 -20.73 1.51
C SER A 44 -9.18 -19.52 0.69
N LEU A 45 -8.89 -19.54 -0.60
CA LEU A 45 -9.38 -18.55 -1.53
C LEU A 45 -10.77 -19.01 -2.00
N ASP A 46 -11.81 -18.35 -1.51
CA ASP A 46 -13.16 -18.55 -2.02
C ASP A 46 -13.27 -17.87 -3.40
N LEU A 47 -13.31 -18.69 -4.45
CA LEU A 47 -13.42 -18.24 -5.84
C LEU A 47 -14.89 -18.09 -6.26
N GLU A 48 -15.85 -18.46 -5.41
CA GLU A 48 -17.28 -18.46 -5.70
C GLU A 48 -17.97 -17.17 -5.23
N VAL A 49 -17.31 -16.02 -5.34
CA VAL A 49 -17.97 -14.73 -5.11
C VAL A 49 -18.86 -14.45 -6.33
N PRO A 50 -20.20 -14.36 -6.20
CA PRO A 50 -21.04 -13.99 -7.31
C PRO A 50 -20.59 -12.66 -7.89
N GLU A 51 -20.46 -12.57 -9.22
CA GLU A 51 -20.01 -11.34 -9.91
C GLU A 51 -20.90 -10.13 -9.58
N ASP A 52 -22.15 -10.38 -9.19
CA ASP A 52 -23.14 -9.36 -8.81
C ASP A 52 -23.18 -9.07 -7.30
N SER A 53 -22.24 -9.60 -6.51
CA SER A 53 -22.19 -9.27 -5.08
C SER A 53 -21.73 -7.83 -4.84
N PRO A 54 -22.19 -7.16 -3.75
CA PRO A 54 -21.70 -5.84 -3.38
C PRO A 54 -20.17 -5.75 -3.22
N ARG A 55 -19.51 -6.86 -2.85
CA ARG A 55 -18.05 -6.94 -2.75
C ARG A 55 -17.38 -6.96 -4.11
N ALA A 56 -17.93 -7.70 -5.07
CA ALA A 56 -17.44 -7.73 -6.44
C ALA A 56 -17.60 -6.36 -7.10
N GLU A 57 -18.75 -5.71 -6.88
CA GLU A 57 -18.98 -4.33 -7.32
C GLU A 57 -17.96 -3.37 -6.69
N PHE A 58 -17.84 -3.35 -5.36
CA PHE A 58 -16.89 -2.48 -4.68
C PHE A 58 -15.46 -2.67 -5.20
N SER A 59 -15.05 -3.92 -5.45
CA SER A 59 -13.75 -4.23 -6.04
C SER A 59 -13.56 -3.63 -7.44
N ARG A 60 -14.58 -3.67 -8.30
CA ARG A 60 -14.53 -3.00 -9.61
C ARG A 60 -14.37 -1.50 -9.49
N LEU A 61 -15.00 -0.88 -8.47
CA LEU A 61 -14.93 0.56 -8.27
C LEU A 61 -13.55 1.04 -7.81
N PHE A 62 -12.96 0.42 -6.77
CA PHE A 62 -11.71 0.93 -6.19
C PHE A 62 -10.45 0.43 -6.90
N ARG A 63 -10.48 -0.76 -7.52
CA ARG A 63 -9.27 -1.41 -8.05
C ARG A 63 -8.53 -0.57 -9.10
N PRO A 64 -9.19 0.10 -10.07
CA PRO A 64 -8.49 0.96 -11.03
C PRO A 64 -7.71 2.09 -10.33
N VAL A 65 -8.31 2.71 -9.32
CA VAL A 65 -7.68 3.78 -8.52
C VAL A 65 -6.49 3.23 -7.73
N ASP A 66 -6.70 2.16 -6.98
CA ASP A 66 -5.68 1.56 -6.13
C ASP A 66 -4.48 1.03 -6.94
N THR A 67 -4.74 0.49 -8.13
CA THR A 67 -3.68 0.01 -9.04
C THR A 67 -2.78 1.17 -9.50
N GLN A 68 -3.36 2.34 -9.78
CA GLN A 68 -2.61 3.51 -10.20
C GLN A 68 -1.78 4.11 -9.05
N LEU A 69 -2.37 4.20 -7.85
CA LEU A 69 -1.65 4.62 -6.63
C LEU A 69 -0.50 3.66 -6.28
N ALA A 70 -0.73 2.36 -6.34
CA ALA A 70 0.31 1.35 -6.12
C ALA A 70 1.45 1.45 -7.15
N ARG A 71 1.10 1.75 -8.42
CA ARG A 71 2.10 1.99 -9.47
C ARG A 71 2.94 3.23 -9.16
N LEU A 72 2.31 4.35 -8.79
CA LEU A 72 3.03 5.56 -8.37
C LEU A 72 3.97 5.26 -7.20
N TYR A 73 3.49 4.58 -6.16
CA TYR A 73 4.33 4.21 -5.02
C TYR A 73 5.58 3.47 -5.45
N ARG A 74 5.43 2.46 -6.32
CA ARG A 74 6.54 1.63 -6.77
C ARG A 74 7.56 2.46 -7.58
N ILE A 75 7.08 3.36 -8.44
CA ILE A 75 7.93 4.26 -9.21
C ILE A 75 8.75 5.13 -8.25
N MET A 76 8.10 5.80 -7.30
CA MET A 76 8.75 6.69 -6.34
C MET A 76 9.68 5.94 -5.39
N ASN A 77 9.27 4.78 -4.89
CA ASN A 77 10.07 3.95 -3.96
C ASN A 77 11.27 3.27 -4.64
N SER A 78 11.32 3.26 -5.97
CA SER A 78 12.50 2.84 -6.72
C SER A 78 13.50 3.98 -6.98
N GLN A 79 13.12 5.22 -6.69
CA GLN A 79 14.01 6.36 -6.84
C GLN A 79 14.93 6.49 -5.63
N ASP A 80 16.23 6.41 -5.88
CA ASP A 80 17.29 6.61 -4.89
C ASP A 80 18.32 7.64 -5.35
N ARG A 81 18.23 8.05 -6.62
CA ARG A 81 19.17 8.94 -7.31
C ARG A 81 18.37 10.03 -8.02
N PHE A 82 19.04 11.14 -8.29
CA PHE A 82 18.45 12.20 -9.09
C PHE A 82 18.05 11.65 -10.48
N PRO A 83 16.78 11.80 -10.91
CA PRO A 83 16.31 11.24 -12.18
C PRO A 83 16.85 11.99 -13.40
N SER A 84 16.79 11.36 -14.58
CA SER A 84 17.02 12.05 -15.85
C SER A 84 15.77 12.77 -16.34
N ASP A 85 15.92 13.76 -17.23
CA ASP A 85 14.77 14.49 -17.81
C ASP A 85 13.76 13.54 -18.50
N GLU A 86 14.25 12.51 -19.20
CA GLU A 86 13.40 11.49 -19.84
C GLU A 86 12.53 10.72 -18.83
N TRP A 87 13.00 10.54 -17.59
CA TRP A 87 12.23 9.85 -16.56
C TRP A 87 10.95 10.61 -16.22
N TYR A 88 11.01 11.94 -16.11
CA TYR A 88 9.85 12.77 -15.76
C TYR A 88 8.76 12.66 -16.83
N GLY A 89 9.14 12.82 -18.11
CA GLY A 89 8.22 12.67 -19.24
C GLY A 89 7.55 11.29 -19.26
N ARG A 90 8.35 10.22 -19.12
CA ARG A 90 7.83 8.84 -19.10
C ARG A 90 6.84 8.61 -17.96
N VAL A 91 7.11 9.11 -16.76
CA VAL A 91 6.21 8.93 -15.62
C VAL A 91 4.89 9.67 -15.82
N LEU A 92 4.91 10.88 -16.38
CA LEU A 92 3.68 11.64 -16.68
C LEU A 92 2.88 11.01 -17.83
N GLU A 93 3.55 10.40 -18.82
CA GLU A 93 2.88 9.61 -19.86
C GLU A 93 2.21 8.35 -19.29
N GLU A 94 2.88 7.65 -18.37
CA GLU A 94 2.33 6.46 -17.71
C GLU A 94 1.21 6.77 -16.71
N LEU A 95 1.27 7.94 -16.05
CA LEU A 95 0.35 8.38 -15.00
C LEU A 95 -0.24 9.76 -15.35
N PRO A 96 -1.11 9.86 -16.38
CA PRO A 96 -1.62 11.14 -16.88
C PRO A 96 -2.57 11.87 -15.91
N TRP A 97 -2.89 11.26 -14.76
CA TRP A 97 -3.69 11.84 -13.69
C TRP A 97 -2.85 12.62 -12.66
N LEU A 98 -1.51 12.52 -12.73
CA LEU A 98 -0.60 13.33 -11.93
C LEU A 98 -0.74 14.81 -12.32
N SER A 99 -0.62 15.69 -11.33
CA SER A 99 -0.57 17.13 -11.58
C SER A 99 0.84 17.61 -11.88
N GLY A 100 1.85 16.95 -11.31
CA GLY A 100 3.24 17.20 -11.65
C GLY A 100 4.23 16.36 -10.87
N LEU A 101 5.49 16.51 -11.27
CA LEU A 101 6.69 16.00 -10.65
C LEU A 101 7.67 17.15 -10.44
N MET A 102 8.43 17.10 -9.36
CA MET A 102 9.51 18.04 -9.12
C MET A 102 10.67 17.39 -8.37
N ALA A 103 11.86 17.94 -8.52
CA ALA A 103 12.98 17.64 -7.65
C ALA A 103 13.41 18.91 -6.94
N ILE A 104 13.59 18.81 -5.63
CA ILE A 104 13.98 19.91 -4.75
C ILE A 104 15.21 19.46 -3.99
N ASP A 105 16.24 20.30 -3.92
CA ASP A 105 17.42 20.00 -3.11
C ASP A 105 17.15 20.22 -1.60
N SER A 106 18.11 19.82 -0.77
CA SER A 106 18.03 19.95 0.68
C SER A 106 17.99 21.39 1.18
N SER A 107 18.28 22.38 0.33
CA SER A 107 18.17 23.81 0.64
C SER A 107 16.83 24.42 0.23
N GLY A 108 15.97 23.66 -0.46
CA GLY A 108 14.67 24.12 -0.95
C GLY A 108 14.71 24.67 -2.37
N VAL A 109 15.81 24.54 -3.09
CA VAL A 109 15.90 24.98 -4.49
C VAL A 109 15.29 23.91 -5.39
N VAL A 110 14.35 24.33 -6.24
CA VAL A 110 13.77 23.47 -7.28
C VAL A 110 14.81 23.23 -8.37
N LEU A 111 15.25 21.98 -8.49
CA LEU A 111 16.23 21.53 -9.49
C LEU A 111 15.57 21.18 -10.82
N HIS A 112 14.34 20.65 -10.77
CA HIS A 112 13.57 20.25 -11.94
C HIS A 112 12.07 20.29 -11.59
N GLN A 113 11.23 20.61 -12.57
CA GLN A 113 9.77 20.62 -12.40
C GLN A 113 9.07 20.35 -13.73
N GLU A 114 8.14 19.41 -13.72
CA GLU A 114 7.30 19.06 -14.87
C GLU A 114 5.83 18.90 -14.44
N PRO A 115 4.88 19.65 -15.03
CA PRO A 115 5.08 20.66 -16.07
C PRO A 115 5.86 21.89 -15.57
N PRO A 116 6.51 22.68 -16.46
CA PRO A 116 7.33 23.83 -16.03
C PRO A 116 6.50 24.91 -15.33
N VAL A 117 5.22 25.01 -15.67
CA VAL A 117 4.25 25.91 -15.03
C VAL A 117 3.25 25.07 -14.25
N THR A 118 3.23 25.21 -12.92
CA THR A 118 2.23 24.56 -12.07
C THR A 118 1.01 25.44 -11.90
N MET A 119 -0.17 24.83 -11.73
CA MET A 119 -1.39 25.56 -11.36
C MET A 119 -1.48 25.85 -9.86
N LYS A 120 -0.79 25.05 -9.04
CA LYS A 120 -0.81 25.11 -7.58
C LYS A 120 0.63 25.23 -7.07
N SER A 121 0.89 26.26 -6.26
CA SER A 121 2.19 26.45 -5.61
C SER A 121 2.25 25.58 -4.35
N LEU A 122 3.26 24.73 -4.24
CA LEU A 122 3.43 23.79 -3.13
C LEU A 122 4.69 24.16 -2.34
N ASP A 123 4.56 24.19 -1.02
CA ASP A 123 5.68 24.45 -0.10
C ASP A 123 6.09 23.15 0.60
N PHE A 124 7.36 22.76 0.45
CA PHE A 124 7.94 21.54 1.03
C PHE A 124 8.93 21.81 2.16
N THR A 125 8.92 23.02 2.74
CA THR A 125 9.83 23.41 3.83
C THR A 125 9.74 22.44 5.02
N SER A 126 8.54 22.01 5.40
CA SER A 126 8.33 21.04 6.50
C SER A 126 8.94 19.67 6.21
N GLU A 127 8.86 19.20 4.97
CA GLU A 127 9.37 17.91 4.55
C GLU A 127 10.90 17.93 4.48
N LEU A 128 11.48 19.03 4.01
CA LEU A 128 12.93 19.23 3.99
C LEU A 128 13.51 19.36 5.40
N ALA A 129 12.76 19.96 6.34
CA ALA A 129 13.17 20.09 7.74
C ALA A 129 13.37 18.75 8.46
N LEU A 130 12.83 17.64 7.94
CA LEU A 130 13.07 16.30 8.47
C LEU A 130 14.54 15.86 8.36
N GLY A 131 15.31 16.44 7.42
CA GLY A 131 16.76 16.26 7.33
C GLY A 131 17.21 14.80 7.36
N ASP A 132 17.98 14.45 8.40
CA ASP A 132 18.56 13.11 8.57
C ASP A 132 17.54 11.97 8.68
N GLU A 133 16.27 12.25 8.97
CA GLU A 133 15.22 11.23 8.94
C GLU A 133 15.04 10.61 7.54
N TRP A 134 15.41 11.34 6.48
CA TRP A 134 15.38 10.83 5.11
C TRP A 134 16.43 9.76 4.83
N ASN A 135 17.44 9.59 5.69
CA ASN A 135 18.46 8.54 5.54
C ASN A 135 17.87 7.11 5.63
N ASP A 136 16.63 6.96 6.10
CA ASP A 136 15.89 5.70 6.06
C ASP A 136 15.37 5.31 4.67
N ARG A 137 15.53 6.21 3.68
CA ARG A 137 15.18 6.01 2.27
C ARG A 137 13.70 5.74 2.02
N LYS A 138 12.83 6.01 2.99
CA LYS A 138 11.41 5.75 2.86
C LYS A 138 10.72 6.86 2.10
N VAL A 139 9.79 6.45 1.25
CA VAL A 139 8.81 7.34 0.62
C VAL A 139 7.80 7.78 1.66
N ARG A 140 7.53 9.10 1.71
CA ARG A 140 6.55 9.70 2.62
C ARG A 140 5.53 10.48 1.83
N GLY A 141 4.28 10.47 2.26
CA GLY A 141 3.17 11.19 1.64
C GLY A 141 2.54 12.18 2.60
N GLY A 142 1.75 13.10 2.05
CA GLY A 142 1.04 14.11 2.82
C GLY A 142 0.11 14.94 1.96
N PHE A 143 -0.57 15.89 2.59
CA PHE A 143 -1.43 16.85 1.90
C PHE A 143 -0.86 18.27 2.02
N LYS A 144 -1.01 19.03 0.95
CA LYS A 144 -0.80 20.47 0.91
C LYS A 144 -2.12 21.14 0.58
N GLU A 145 -2.59 22.00 1.48
CA GLU A 145 -3.77 22.82 1.22
C GLU A 145 -3.41 23.93 0.24
N THR A 146 -4.25 24.12 -0.77
CA THR A 146 -4.08 25.18 -1.77
C THR A 146 -5.40 25.92 -1.97
N PRO A 147 -5.39 27.17 -2.48
CA PRO A 147 -6.62 27.88 -2.80
C PRO A 147 -7.54 27.13 -3.80
N LEU A 148 -6.98 26.20 -4.58
CA LEU A 148 -7.72 25.40 -5.56
C LEU A 148 -8.14 24.02 -5.02
N GLY A 149 -7.95 23.78 -3.72
CA GLY A 149 -8.23 22.53 -3.03
C GLY A 149 -6.95 21.74 -2.69
N PRO A 150 -7.08 20.73 -1.82
CA PRO A 150 -5.95 19.95 -1.34
C PRO A 150 -5.22 19.24 -2.48
N GLU A 151 -3.94 19.04 -2.28
CA GLU A 151 -3.05 18.33 -3.18
C GLU A 151 -2.29 17.28 -2.37
N PHE A 152 -2.40 16.03 -2.79
CA PHE A 152 -1.60 14.97 -2.21
C PHE A 152 -0.22 14.98 -2.85
N PHE A 153 0.81 14.79 -2.04
CA PHE A 153 2.17 14.59 -2.53
C PHE A 153 2.74 13.27 -2.01
N LEU A 154 3.68 12.73 -2.78
CA LEU A 154 4.49 11.59 -2.44
C LEU A 154 5.95 11.97 -2.69
N ALA A 155 6.76 11.99 -1.64
CA ALA A 155 8.16 12.40 -1.66
C ALA A 155 9.09 11.19 -1.45
N ALA A 156 10.04 11.02 -2.37
CA ALA A 156 11.12 10.05 -2.29
C ALA A 156 12.47 10.77 -2.13
N PRO A 157 13.31 10.41 -1.15
CA PRO A 157 14.62 11.01 -1.00
C PRO A 157 15.58 10.52 -2.10
N PHE A 158 16.45 11.41 -2.58
CA PHE A 158 17.54 11.02 -3.48
C PHE A 158 18.90 11.35 -2.88
N PHE A 159 19.90 10.56 -3.29
CA PHE A 159 21.22 10.55 -2.67
C PHE A 159 22.33 10.72 -3.70
N LYS A 160 23.44 11.30 -3.24
CA LYS A 160 24.72 11.33 -3.94
C LYS A 160 25.81 10.92 -2.95
N ASP A 161 26.61 9.93 -3.30
CA ASP A 161 27.67 9.39 -2.43
C ASP A 161 27.15 8.97 -1.04
N SER A 162 25.93 8.42 -0.99
CA SER A 162 25.19 8.04 0.22
C SER A 162 24.76 9.19 1.14
N LEU A 163 24.97 10.44 0.73
CA LEU A 163 24.47 11.62 1.42
C LEU A 163 23.13 12.02 0.82
N TRP A 164 22.14 12.26 1.68
CA TRP A 164 20.85 12.81 1.27
C TRP A 164 21.05 14.17 0.59
N GLN A 165 20.42 14.38 -0.57
CA GLN A 165 20.57 15.59 -1.38
C GLN A 165 19.27 16.38 -1.53
N GLY A 166 18.12 15.78 -1.24
CA GLY A 166 16.83 16.39 -1.48
C GLY A 166 15.73 15.37 -1.74
N LEU A 167 14.62 15.84 -2.33
CA LEU A 167 13.40 15.08 -2.55
C LEU A 167 13.00 15.11 -4.03
N ILE A 168 12.57 13.97 -4.55
CA ILE A 168 11.74 13.86 -5.75
C ILE A 168 10.30 13.79 -5.26
N VAL A 169 9.45 14.67 -5.75
CA VAL A 169 8.07 14.79 -5.33
C VAL A 169 7.16 14.56 -6.52
N ALA A 170 6.23 13.62 -6.39
CA ALA A 170 5.06 13.51 -7.25
C ALA A 170 3.86 14.11 -6.53
N HIS A 171 3.05 14.91 -7.21
CA HIS A 171 1.87 15.50 -6.61
C HIS A 171 0.65 15.45 -7.54
N PHE A 172 -0.53 15.40 -6.94
CA PHE A 172 -1.78 15.35 -7.66
C PHE A 172 -2.97 15.78 -6.80
N ASP A 173 -4.00 16.27 -7.49
CA ASP A 173 -5.33 16.44 -6.90
C ASP A 173 -6.04 15.09 -6.75
N PRO A 174 -6.38 14.62 -5.52
CA PRO A 174 -7.01 13.31 -5.35
C PRO A 174 -8.35 13.14 -6.07
N ARG A 175 -9.02 14.24 -6.45
CA ARG A 175 -10.24 14.20 -7.26
C ARG A 175 -9.97 13.68 -8.67
N SER A 176 -8.73 13.80 -9.17
CA SER A 176 -8.34 13.26 -10.49
C SER A 176 -8.42 11.74 -10.54
N LEU A 177 -8.15 11.07 -9.41
CA LEU A 177 -8.16 9.62 -9.30
C LEU A 177 -9.53 9.02 -9.53
N CYS A 178 -10.60 9.71 -9.16
CA CYS A 178 -11.92 9.09 -9.18
C CYS A 178 -12.45 8.89 -10.58
N ARG A 179 -11.96 9.67 -11.54
CA ARG A 179 -12.23 9.45 -12.97
C ARG A 179 -11.66 8.13 -13.50
N LEU A 180 -10.80 7.45 -12.74
CA LEU A 180 -10.29 6.12 -13.07
C LEU A 180 -11.31 5.01 -12.74
N SER A 181 -12.31 5.29 -11.90
CA SER A 181 -13.37 4.33 -11.58
C SER A 181 -14.43 4.30 -12.67
N ASP A 182 -14.98 3.12 -12.96
CA ASP A 182 -16.04 2.94 -13.98
C ASP A 182 -17.38 3.59 -13.58
N ALA A 183 -17.60 3.80 -12.28
CA ALA A 183 -18.77 4.50 -11.75
C ALA A 183 -18.34 5.47 -10.62
N PRO A 184 -17.76 6.63 -10.95
CA PRO A 184 -17.17 7.55 -9.97
C PRO A 184 -18.16 8.06 -8.92
N ASP A 185 -19.45 8.15 -9.26
CA ASP A 185 -20.49 8.60 -8.34
C ASP A 185 -20.82 7.57 -7.24
N ARG A 186 -20.47 6.30 -7.45
CA ARG A 186 -20.65 5.21 -6.47
C ARG A 186 -19.44 4.98 -5.59
N LEU A 187 -18.26 5.44 -6.01
CA LEU A 187 -17.03 5.33 -5.23
C LEU A 187 -16.91 6.51 -4.27
N ILE A 188 -16.90 6.22 -2.98
CA ILE A 188 -16.55 7.18 -1.95
C ILE A 188 -15.04 7.09 -1.72
N LEU A 189 -14.32 8.19 -1.90
CA LEU A 189 -12.88 8.27 -1.64
C LEU A 189 -12.61 9.42 -0.68
N PHE A 190 -11.92 9.14 0.42
CA PHE A 190 -11.53 10.15 1.39
C PHE A 190 -10.20 9.84 2.07
N SER A 191 -9.63 10.90 2.64
CA SER A 191 -8.44 10.85 3.49
C SER A 191 -8.40 12.12 4.34
N ASN A 192 -7.85 12.03 5.54
CA ASN A 192 -7.67 13.18 6.43
C ASN A 192 -8.95 14.01 6.59
N SER A 193 -10.06 13.31 6.85
CA SER A 193 -11.42 13.86 6.98
C SER A 193 -11.91 14.67 5.77
N THR A 194 -11.27 14.53 4.61
CA THR A 194 -11.63 15.21 3.36
C THR A 194 -12.21 14.23 2.37
N LEU A 195 -13.43 14.50 1.89
CA LEU A 195 -14.01 13.75 0.80
C LEU A 195 -13.48 14.26 -0.55
N PHE A 196 -12.98 13.36 -1.36
CA PHE A 196 -12.57 13.65 -2.73
C PHE A 196 -13.65 13.27 -3.74
N CYS A 197 -14.37 12.16 -3.51
CA CYS A 197 -15.33 11.59 -4.47
C CYS A 197 -16.51 10.88 -3.82
N GLY A 198 -17.59 10.74 -4.59
CA GLY A 198 -18.89 10.28 -4.14
C GLY A 198 -19.86 11.46 -3.95
N ARG A 199 -21.17 11.19 -3.97
CA ARG A 199 -22.18 12.22 -3.68
C ARG A 199 -22.27 12.50 -2.19
N LEU A 200 -21.78 13.67 -1.77
CA LEU A 200 -22.20 14.33 -0.53
C LEU A 200 -23.48 15.14 -0.80
N GLY A 201 -24.50 14.86 -0.02
CA GLY A 201 -25.81 15.53 -0.09
C GLY A 201 -26.83 15.06 0.94
N ALA A 202 -26.52 14.00 1.70
CA ALA A 202 -27.23 13.61 2.91
C ALA A 202 -26.20 13.59 4.05
N GLU A 203 -26.58 13.83 5.30
CA GLU A 203 -25.68 13.87 6.48
C GLU A 203 -24.94 12.54 6.78
N GLY A 204 -25.22 11.47 6.01
CA GLY A 204 -24.70 10.12 6.19
C GLY A 204 -23.21 9.88 5.89
N PRO A 205 -22.63 10.36 4.76
CA PRO A 205 -21.24 10.07 4.40
C PRO A 205 -20.23 10.71 5.36
N ASP A 206 -20.49 11.92 5.88
CA ASP A 206 -19.58 12.57 6.84
C ASP A 206 -19.47 11.79 8.15
N LYS A 207 -20.60 11.29 8.66
CA LYS A 207 -20.63 10.44 9.85
C LYS A 207 -19.97 9.08 9.59
N ALA A 208 -20.19 8.48 8.43
CA ALA A 208 -19.52 7.24 8.03
C ALA A 208 -18.00 7.42 7.92
N MET A 209 -17.54 8.51 7.32
CA MET A 209 -16.12 8.86 7.23
C MET A 209 -15.49 8.96 8.61
N GLN A 210 -16.07 9.75 9.51
CA GLN A 210 -15.56 9.91 10.87
C GLN A 210 -15.51 8.59 11.63
N LEU A 211 -16.56 7.76 11.52
CA LEU A 211 -16.60 6.45 12.17
C LEU A 211 -15.55 5.49 11.59
N ILE A 212 -15.31 5.53 10.27
CA ILE A 212 -14.29 4.67 9.63
C ILE A 212 -12.89 5.12 10.05
N GLU A 213 -12.61 6.44 10.06
CA GLU A 213 -11.33 6.98 10.54
C GLU A 213 -11.10 6.61 12.01
N ASN A 214 -12.11 6.77 12.87
CA ASN A 214 -12.03 6.34 14.26
C ASN A 214 -11.77 4.83 14.40
N ARG A 215 -12.34 3.99 13.53
CA ARG A 215 -12.05 2.54 13.55
C ARG A 215 -10.61 2.25 13.15
N LEU A 216 -10.07 2.94 12.15
CA LEU A 216 -8.67 2.81 11.73
C LEU A 216 -7.69 3.20 12.84
N LEU A 217 -8.01 4.26 13.58
CA LEU A 217 -7.20 4.72 14.72
C LEU A 217 -7.23 3.74 15.91
N ASN A 218 -8.34 3.00 16.09
CA ASN A 218 -8.59 2.22 17.30
C ASN A 218 -8.42 0.68 17.14
N ALA A 219 -8.31 0.10 15.94
CA ALA A 219 -8.13 -1.35 15.78
C ALA A 219 -7.63 -1.79 14.38
N ASP A 220 -6.91 -2.92 14.32
CA ASP A 220 -6.23 -3.63 13.19
C ASP A 220 -7.04 -3.94 11.92
N LYS A 221 -8.23 -3.36 11.74
CA LYS A 221 -9.06 -3.61 10.56
C LYS A 221 -8.82 -2.54 9.52
N ILE A 222 -8.25 -2.96 8.39
CA ILE A 222 -8.10 -2.14 7.20
C ILE A 222 -9.30 -2.24 6.24
N GLN A 223 -10.33 -3.01 6.58
CA GLN A 223 -11.53 -3.17 5.76
C GLN A 223 -12.73 -3.64 6.60
N GLY A 224 -13.94 -3.46 6.06
CA GLY A 224 -15.12 -4.07 6.64
C GLY A 224 -16.43 -3.50 6.12
N THR A 225 -17.46 -3.68 6.95
CA THR A 225 -18.81 -3.17 6.73
C THR A 225 -19.20 -2.28 7.90
N MET A 226 -20.01 -1.25 7.65
CA MET A 226 -20.49 -0.32 8.68
C MET A 226 -21.93 0.07 8.40
N ASP A 227 -22.79 0.04 9.41
CA ASP A 227 -24.12 0.63 9.36
C ASP A 227 -24.06 2.04 9.97
N VAL A 228 -24.56 3.03 9.24
CA VAL A 228 -24.70 4.41 9.69
C VAL A 228 -26.09 4.89 9.34
N ASP A 229 -26.92 5.06 10.37
CA ASP A 229 -28.30 5.55 10.25
C ASP A 229 -29.14 4.75 9.24
N GLY A 230 -28.98 3.42 9.23
CA GLY A 230 -29.72 2.51 8.36
C GLY A 230 -29.13 2.35 6.95
N ARG A 231 -27.97 2.96 6.68
CA ARG A 231 -27.21 2.81 5.44
C ARG A 231 -25.98 1.95 5.67
N VAL A 232 -25.77 0.95 4.82
CA VAL A 232 -24.66 0.01 4.97
C VAL A 232 -23.54 0.39 4.01
N TYR A 233 -22.35 0.59 4.53
CA TYR A 233 -21.14 0.93 3.77
C TYR A 233 -20.15 -0.24 3.80
N LEU A 234 -19.68 -0.65 2.62
CA LEU A 234 -18.47 -1.44 2.48
C LEU A 234 -17.27 -0.50 2.39
N TRP A 235 -16.19 -0.81 3.08
CA TRP A 235 -15.01 0.05 3.09
C TRP A 235 -13.69 -0.73 3.15
N LEU A 236 -12.64 -0.11 2.63
CA LEU A 236 -11.26 -0.59 2.59
C LEU A 236 -10.33 0.61 2.72
N ALA A 237 -9.30 0.49 3.54
CA ALA A 237 -8.26 1.49 3.75
C ALA A 237 -6.90 0.93 3.35
N ARG A 238 -6.07 1.79 2.75
CA ARG A 238 -4.70 1.47 2.36
C ARG A 238 -3.78 2.65 2.62
N THR A 239 -2.53 2.37 2.95
CA THR A 239 -1.53 3.42 3.15
C THR A 239 -0.81 3.78 1.85
N MET A 240 -0.53 5.06 1.69
CA MET A 240 0.21 5.65 0.58
C MET A 240 1.24 6.62 1.19
N GLY A 241 2.51 6.19 1.30
CA GLY A 241 3.54 7.00 1.96
C GLY A 241 3.25 7.31 3.44
N GLY A 242 2.53 6.43 4.13
CA GLY A 242 2.11 6.65 5.54
C GLY A 242 0.76 7.36 5.71
N VAL A 243 0.11 7.77 4.62
CA VAL A 243 -1.23 8.40 4.65
C VAL A 243 -2.31 7.39 4.29
N TRP A 244 -3.42 7.39 5.02
CA TRP A 244 -4.56 6.51 4.75
C TRP A 244 -5.43 7.02 3.61
N PHE A 245 -5.55 6.24 2.54
CA PHE A 245 -6.59 6.39 1.54
C PHE A 245 -7.72 5.41 1.86
N ILE A 246 -8.94 5.92 1.96
CA ILE A 246 -10.10 5.15 2.38
C ILE A 246 -11.12 5.15 1.25
N TYR A 247 -11.42 3.95 0.78
CA TYR A 247 -12.45 3.67 -0.21
C TYR A 247 -13.70 3.19 0.51
N ALA A 248 -14.87 3.66 0.08
CA ALA A 248 -16.14 3.13 0.54
C ALA A 248 -17.19 3.10 -0.58
N MET A 249 -18.25 2.32 -0.36
CA MET A 249 -19.41 2.23 -1.23
C MET A 249 -20.64 1.92 -0.37
N GLU A 250 -21.72 2.69 -0.56
CA GLU A 250 -23.03 2.38 0.02
C GLU A 250 -23.65 1.18 -0.73
N GLN A 251 -24.19 0.22 0.03
CA GLN A 251 -24.87 -0.99 -0.48
C GLN A 251 -26.30 -0.71 -0.93
#